data_AF-A0AAE2SK59-F1
#
_entry.id   AF-A0AAE2SK59-F1
#
_cell.length_a   1.000
_cell.length_b   1.000
_cell.length_c   1.000
_cell.angle_alpha   90.00
_cell.angle_beta   90.00
_cell.angle_gamma   90.00
#
_symmetry.space_group_name_H-M   'P 1'
#
loop_
_entity.id
_entity.type
_entity.pdbx_description
1 polymer ?
#
loop_
_entity_poly.entity_id
_entity_poly.type
_entity_poly.pdbx_seq_one_letter_code
_entity_poly.pdbx_strand_id
1 'polypeptide(L)'
;MTIFQRTIVVLIGTQLAASAVILFIFDLNSYNHFSGSFSWLHFLKELAGSFAFYLFSAGLFFLLIGLCAPSRKKKRISVHEKENSLK
;
A
#
# COMPACT_ATOMS: atom_id res chain seq x y z
N MET A 1 5.17 13.71 5.10
CA MET A 1 6.02 13.05 4.08
C MET A 1 6.50 14.08 3.07
N THR A 2 7.73 13.96 2.59
CA THR A 2 8.12 14.65 1.33
C THR A 2 7.53 13.90 0.13
N ILE A 3 7.48 14.55 -1.03
CA ILE A 3 6.96 13.92 -2.27
C ILE A 3 7.78 12.67 -2.62
N PHE A 4 9.11 12.73 -2.50
CA PHE A 4 9.98 11.59 -2.78
C PHE A 4 9.71 10.39 -1.85
N GLN A 5 9.60 10.63 -0.54
CA GLN A 5 9.22 9.59 0.42
C GLN A 5 7.84 9.01 0.12
N ARG A 6 6.90 9.85 -0.32
CA ARG A 6 5.56 9.42 -0.74
C ARG A 6 5.61 8.46 -1.91
N THR A 7 6.37 8.81 -2.93
CA THR A 7 6.57 7.96 -4.10
C THR A 7 7.19 6.62 -3.72
N ILE A 8 8.24 6.60 -2.91
CA ILE A 8 8.88 5.35 -2.46
C ILE A 8 7.89 4.45 -1.72
N VAL A 9 7.11 5.00 -0.78
CA VAL A 9 6.13 4.22 -0.01
C VAL A 9 5.04 3.64 -0.92
N VAL A 10 4.55 4.42 -1.89
CA VAL A 10 3.58 3.93 -2.89
C VAL A 10 4.18 2.82 -3.74
N LEU A 11 5.43 2.95 -4.18
CA LEU A 11 6.12 1.92 -4.98
C LEU A 11 6.29 0.62 -4.19
N ILE A 12 6.70 0.70 -2.92
CA ILE A 12 6.80 -0.47 -2.03
C ILE A 12 5.43 -1.14 -1.91
N GLY A 13 4.38 -0.37 -1.62
CA GLY A 13 3.02 -0.90 -1.49
C GLY A 13 2.53 -1.58 -2.77
N THR A 14 2.78 -0.96 -3.92
CA THR A 14 2.41 -1.50 -5.24
C THR A 14 3.15 -2.80 -5.53
N GLN A 15 4.46 -2.86 -5.27
CA GLN A 15 5.26 -4.05 -5.53
C GLN A 15 4.85 -5.23 -4.64
N LEU A 16 4.55 -4.96 -3.36
CA LEU A 16 4.05 -5.98 -2.44
C LEU A 16 2.67 -6.49 -2.87
N ALA A 17 1.75 -5.59 -3.24
CA ALA A 17 0.43 -5.99 -3.74
C ALA A 17 0.53 -6.82 -5.03
N ALA A 18 1.37 -6.41 -5.99
CA ALA A 18 1.58 -7.15 -7.23
C ALA A 18 2.17 -8.55 -6.98
N SER A 19 3.19 -8.64 -6.12
CA SER A 19 3.78 -9.92 -5.71
C SER A 19 2.75 -10.84 -5.05
N ALA A 20 1.89 -10.29 -4.19
CA ALA A 20 0.85 -11.05 -3.53
C ALA A 20 -0.20 -11.59 -4.50
N VAL A 21 -0.56 -10.82 -5.54
CA VAL A 21 -1.47 -11.28 -6.61
C VAL A 21 -0.87 -12.45 -7.38
N ILE A 22 0.44 -12.42 -7.68
CA ILE A 22 1.12 -13.54 -8.34
C ILE A 22 1.07 -14.80 -7.45
N LEU A 23 1.37 -14.66 -6.16
CA LEU A 23 1.28 -15.76 -5.19
C LEU A 23 -0.15 -16.31 -5.10
N PHE A 24 -1.15 -15.44 -5.05
CA PHE A 24 -2.56 -15.83 -5.05
C PHE A 24 -2.92 -16.68 -6.28
N ILE A 25 -2.41 -16.32 -7.47
CA ILE A 25 -2.64 -17.10 -8.69
C ILE A 25 -2.00 -18.49 -8.58
N PHE A 26 -0.80 -18.60 -8.00
CA PHE A 26 -0.16 -19.90 -7.77
C PHE A 26 -0.91 -20.73 -6.73
N ASP A 27 -1.33 -20.14 -5.61
CA ASP A 27 -2.13 -20.81 -4.58
C ASP A 27 -3.46 -21.31 -5.17
N LEU A 28 -4.13 -20.50 -6.00
CA LEU A 28 -5.37 -20.87 -6.67
C LEU A 28 -5.17 -22.02 -7.65
N ASN A 29 -4.12 -21.98 -8.46
CA ASN A 29 -3.78 -23.05 -9.40
C ASN A 29 -3.46 -24.35 -8.67
N SER A 30 -2.67 -24.28 -7.60
CA SER A 30 -2.33 -25.42 -6.75
C SER A 30 -3.59 -26.03 -6.14
N TYR A 31 -4.42 -25.20 -5.50
CA TYR A 31 -5.67 -25.64 -4.90
C TYR A 31 -6.58 -26.33 -5.93
N ASN A 32 -6.76 -25.74 -7.12
CA ASN A 32 -7.56 -26.34 -8.18
C ASN A 32 -6.99 -27.69 -8.68
N HIS A 33 -5.67 -27.82 -8.72
CA HIS A 33 -5.01 -29.06 -9.15
C HIS A 33 -5.15 -30.19 -8.11
N PHE A 34 -5.06 -29.87 -6.82
CA PHE A 34 -5.04 -30.87 -5.75
C PHE A 34 -6.38 -31.14 -5.08
N SER A 35 -7.35 -30.22 -5.10
CA SER A 35 -8.55 -30.31 -4.27
C SER A 35 -9.59 -31.34 -4.71
N GLY A 36 -9.48 -31.93 -5.91
CA GLY A 36 -10.45 -32.90 -6.46
C GLY A 36 -11.84 -32.30 -6.79
N SER A 37 -12.29 -31.33 -6.00
CA SER A 37 -13.47 -30.48 -6.22
C SER A 37 -13.15 -29.05 -5.75
N PHE A 38 -13.26 -28.10 -6.66
CA PHE A 38 -12.95 -26.71 -6.38
C PHE A 38 -14.06 -26.03 -5.54
N SER A 39 -13.69 -25.37 -4.45
CA SER A 39 -14.57 -24.55 -3.61
C SER A 39 -13.94 -23.20 -3.29
N TRP A 40 -14.55 -22.12 -3.78
CA TRP A 40 -14.12 -20.74 -3.49
C TRP A 40 -14.09 -20.44 -1.99
N LEU A 41 -15.10 -20.89 -1.23
CA LEU A 41 -15.18 -20.62 0.22
C LEU A 41 -14.04 -21.27 0.98
N HIS A 42 -13.69 -22.51 0.61
CA HIS A 42 -12.61 -23.24 1.26
C HIS A 42 -11.25 -22.63 0.91
N PHE A 43 -11.03 -22.33 -0.37
CA PHE A 43 -9.84 -21.65 -0.83
C PHE A 43 -9.63 -20.29 -0.14
N LEU A 44 -10.68 -19.46 -0.06
CA LEU A 44 -10.59 -18.15 0.62
C LEU A 44 -10.31 -18.28 2.11
N LYS A 45 -10.84 -19.34 2.76
CA LYS A 45 -10.56 -19.62 4.17
C LYS A 45 -9.10 -20.02 4.39
N GLU A 46 -8.52 -20.81 3.49
CA GLU A 46 -7.09 -21.18 3.54
C GLU A 46 -6.18 -20.00 3.18
N LEU A 47 -6.61 -19.15 2.24
CA LEU A 47 -5.91 -17.93 1.88
C LEU A 47 -5.87 -16.95 3.05
N ALA A 48 -6.94 -16.86 3.85
CA ALA A 48 -6.97 -16.03 5.04
C ALA A 48 -5.93 -16.52 6.08
N GLY A 49 -4.86 -15.74 6.25
CA GLY A 49 -3.72 -16.12 7.09
C GLY A 49 -2.55 -16.76 6.33
N SER A 50 -2.64 -16.87 5.00
CA SER A 50 -1.51 -17.27 4.16
C SER A 50 -0.48 -16.13 4.03
N PHE A 51 0.72 -16.48 3.59
CA PHE A 51 1.76 -15.49 3.30
C PHE A 51 1.30 -14.48 2.24
N ALA A 52 0.61 -14.93 1.18
CA ALA A 52 0.08 -14.06 0.14
C ALA A 52 -0.91 -13.02 0.70
N PHE A 53 -1.79 -13.44 1.61
CA PHE A 53 -2.74 -12.55 2.26
C PHE A 53 -2.07 -11.46 3.11
N TYR A 54 -1.05 -11.83 3.90
CA TYR A 54 -0.31 -10.85 4.69
C TYR A 54 0.52 -9.91 3.80
N LEU A 55 1.11 -10.42 2.72
CA LEU A 55 1.86 -9.60 1.77
C LEU A 55 0.96 -8.57 1.08
N PHE A 56 -0.25 -8.99 0.68
CA PHE A 56 -1.26 -8.10 0.11
C PHE A 56 -1.70 -7.03 1.11
N SER A 57 -1.99 -7.44 2.35
CA SER A 57 -2.40 -6.54 3.43
C SER A 57 -1.34 -5.50 3.75
N ALA A 58 -0.06 -5.92 3.80
CA ALA A 58 1.07 -5.01 3.97
C ALA A 58 1.20 -4.04 2.78
N GLY A 59 1.06 -4.53 1.55
CA GLY A 59 1.07 -3.69 0.36
C GLY A 59 -0.03 -2.63 0.39
N LEU A 60 -1.25 -3.03 0.74
CA LEU A 60 -2.39 -2.13 0.89
C LEU A 60 -2.15 -1.08 1.99
N PHE A 61 -1.58 -1.48 3.13
CA PHE A 61 -1.23 -0.57 4.21
C PHE A 61 -0.24 0.51 3.76
N PHE A 62 0.82 0.14 3.03
CA PHE A 62 1.76 1.11 2.47
C PHE A 62 1.10 2.02 1.43
N LEU A 63 0.21 1.49 0.58
CA LEU A 63 -0.55 2.31 -0.37
C LEU A 63 -1.44 3.33 0.35
N LEU A 64 -2.12 2.93 1.41
CA LEU A 64 -2.95 3.84 2.22
C LEU A 64 -2.11 4.93 2.88
N ILE A 65 -0.95 4.59 3.45
CA ILE A 65 -0.02 5.60 3.99
C ILE A 65 0.43 6.54 2.87
N GLY A 66 0.86 5.99 1.74
CA GLY A 66 1.33 6.76 0.59
C GLY A 66 0.26 7.69 0.03
N LEU A 67 -1.00 7.26 -0.05
CA LEU A 67 -2.08 8.03 -0.65
C LEU A 67 -2.75 9.00 0.32
N CYS A 68 -2.99 8.59 1.57
CA CYS A 68 -3.78 9.35 2.55
C CYS A 68 -2.92 10.24 3.45
N ALA A 69 -1.61 10.01 3.59
CA ALA A 69 -0.79 10.84 4.46
C ALA A 69 -0.71 12.28 3.94
N PRO A 70 -0.98 13.30 4.78
CA PRO A 70 -0.87 14.68 4.38
C PRO A 70 0.57 15.00 3.98
N SER A 71 0.74 15.54 2.77
CA SER A 71 2.01 16.13 2.37
C SER A 71 2.29 17.28 3.32
N ARG A 72 3.44 17.22 4.02
CA ARG A 72 3.87 18.34 4.86
C ARG A 72 4.25 19.45 3.89
N LYS A 73 3.27 20.26 3.45
CA LYS A 73 3.55 21.54 2.83
C LYS A 73 4.30 22.32 3.89
N LYS A 74 5.59 22.54 3.66
CA LYS A 74 6.40 23.45 4.46
C LYS A 74 5.59 24.75 4.49
N LYS A 75 4.96 25.10 5.62
CA LYS A 75 4.45 26.46 5.83
C LYS A 75 5.69 27.33 5.70
N ARG A 76 5.95 27.85 4.50
CA ARG A 76 6.75 29.07 4.38
C ARG A 76 5.84 30.13 4.96
N ILE A 77 5.93 30.31 6.28
CA ILE A 77 5.62 31.59 6.88
C ILE A 77 6.66 32.50 6.26
N SER A 78 6.30 33.13 5.15
CA SER A 78 7.03 34.29 4.65
C SER A 78 6.87 35.34 5.73
N VAL A 79 7.89 35.47 6.56
CA VAL A 79 8.17 36.70 7.29
C VAL A 79 8.40 37.73 6.20
N HIS A 80 7.32 38.35 5.72
CA HIS A 80 7.45 39.65 5.06
C HIS A 80 7.39 40.68 6.18
N GLU A 81 8.56 40.83 6.77
CA GLU A 81 9.10 42.11 7.22
C GLU A 81 8.48 43.24 6.40
N LYS A 82 7.60 43.99 7.06
CA LYS A 82 7.23 45.34 6.65
C LYS A 82 7.60 46.26 7.80
N GLU A 83 8.90 46.42 7.97
CA GLU A 83 9.47 47.75 8.24
C GLU A 83 8.82 48.78 7.31
N ASN A 84 8.73 50.02 7.78
CA ASN A 84 8.04 51.17 7.18
C ASN A 84 6.58 51.37 7.64
N SER A 85 6.43 51.68 8.92
CA SER A 85 5.47 52.71 9.34
C SER A 85 6.20 53.79 10.17
N LEU A 86 7.14 54.49 9.54
CA LEU A 86 7.43 55.87 9.89
C LEU A 86 6.36 56.73 9.19
N LYS A 87 5.32 57.09 9.92
CA LYS A 87 4.53 58.30 9.73
C LYS A 87 3.73 58.57 10.99
#